data_AF-A0A1F8QAV6-F1
#
_entry.id   AF-A0A1F8QAV6-F1
#
_cell.length_a   1.000
_cell.length_b   1.000
_cell.length_c   1.000
_cell.angle_alpha   90.00
_cell.angle_beta   90.00
_cell.angle_gamma   90.00
#
_symmetry.space_group_name_H-M   'P 1'
#
loop_
_entity.id
_entity.type
_entity.pdbx_description
1 polymer ?
#
loop_
_entity_poly.entity_id
_entity_poly.type
_entity_poly.pdbx_seq_one_letter_code
_entity_poly.pdbx_strand_id
1 'polypeptide(L)'
;MTAIFTKPQERTRFMRFAVVGIIGAMVDFGVANILVHYFHFSLVVGGTVSFICAILSNFTWNRVWTYPDSRSKPVTRQLMEFTIVSLAGLLIRVPILAFVEPIALRLFEHLPNVFLHLSDEVLATNFTLAIAVIIVMFWNFFANRYWTYSDIE
;
A
#
# COMPACT_ATOMS: atom_id res chain seq x y z
N MET A 1 -16.05 -17.50 -2.03
CA MET A 1 -15.42 -16.20 -1.73
C MET A 1 -16.31 -15.23 -0.94
N THR A 2 -17.47 -15.64 -0.42
CA THR A 2 -18.44 -14.77 0.28
C THR A 2 -18.38 -14.81 1.82
N ALA A 3 -17.53 -15.66 2.42
CA ALA A 3 -17.51 -15.87 3.88
C ALA A 3 -16.54 -14.96 4.68
N ILE A 4 -15.77 -14.10 4.00
CA ILE A 4 -14.68 -13.33 4.63
C ILE A 4 -15.22 -12.05 5.28
N PHE A 5 -16.22 -11.40 4.66
CA PHE A 5 -16.86 -10.22 5.23
C PHE A 5 -17.82 -10.55 6.38
N THR A 6 -18.16 -11.81 6.61
CA THR A 6 -19.04 -12.24 7.71
C THR A 6 -18.30 -12.51 9.01
N LYS A 7 -16.97 -12.74 8.98
CA LYS A 7 -16.17 -12.96 10.19
C LYS A 7 -15.67 -11.61 10.77
N PRO A 8 -16.07 -11.21 11.98
CA PRO A 8 -15.66 -9.92 12.58
C PRO A 8 -14.15 -9.80 12.81
N GLN A 9 -13.46 -10.94 12.96
CA GLN A 9 -12.01 -11.00 13.15
C GLN A 9 -11.23 -10.58 11.90
N GLU A 10 -11.67 -10.99 10.69
CA GLU A 10 -10.99 -10.63 9.44
C GLU A 10 -11.15 -9.15 9.11
N ARG A 11 -12.31 -8.54 9.43
CA ARG A 11 -12.49 -7.08 9.32
C ARG A 11 -11.54 -6.32 10.24
N THR A 12 -11.36 -6.79 11.47
CA THR A 12 -10.42 -6.19 12.43
C THR A 12 -8.98 -6.31 11.93
N ARG A 13 -8.59 -7.47 11.40
CA ARG A 13 -7.27 -7.70 10.78
C ARG A 13 -7.05 -6.78 9.58
N PHE A 14 -8.06 -6.59 8.72
CA PHE A 14 -8.00 -5.65 7.60
C PHE A 14 -7.82 -4.20 8.06
N MET A 15 -8.60 -3.75 9.05
CA MET A 15 -8.46 -2.39 9.58
C MET A 15 -7.07 -2.17 10.20
N ARG A 16 -6.56 -3.12 10.98
CA ARG A 16 -5.18 -3.06 11.51
C ARG A 16 -4.16 -3.02 10.39
N PHE A 17 -4.30 -3.86 9.37
CA PHE A 17 -3.43 -3.87 8.20
C PHE A 17 -3.42 -2.51 7.48
N ALA A 18 -4.59 -1.91 7.27
CA ALA A 18 -4.70 -0.59 6.65
C ALA A 18 -4.03 0.49 7.50
N VAL A 19 -4.24 0.48 8.83
CA VAL A 19 -3.56 1.41 9.76
C VAL A 19 -2.05 1.24 9.70
N VAL A 20 -1.56 0.00 9.72
CA VAL A 20 -0.12 -0.28 9.57
C VAL A 20 0.39 0.25 8.24
N GLY A 21 -0.31 0.01 7.14
CA GLY A 21 0.05 0.53 5.82
C GLY A 21 0.16 2.06 5.79
N ILE A 22 -0.74 2.78 6.46
CA ILE A 22 -0.67 4.24 6.61
C ILE A 22 0.58 4.64 7.40
N ILE A 23 0.86 3.96 8.51
CA ILE A 23 2.09 4.20 9.31
C ILE A 23 3.34 3.98 8.45
N GLY A 24 3.39 2.89 7.68
CA GLY A 24 4.50 2.63 6.76
C GLY A 24 4.67 3.70 5.70
N ALA A 25 3.57 4.21 5.13
CA ALA A 25 3.63 5.34 4.20
C ALA A 25 4.17 6.61 4.88
N MET A 26 3.74 6.92 6.10
CA MET A 26 4.29 8.05 6.87
C MET A 26 5.79 7.88 7.15
N VAL A 27 6.24 6.66 7.46
CA VAL A 27 7.66 6.33 7.63
C VAL A 27 8.42 6.53 6.31
N ASP A 28 7.88 6.05 5.19
CA ASP A 28 8.49 6.23 3.87
C ASP A 28 8.68 7.72 3.54
N PHE A 29 7.60 8.50 3.61
CA PHE A 29 7.66 9.94 3.36
C PHE A 29 8.61 10.66 4.31
N GLY A 30 8.57 10.34 5.61
CA GLY A 30 9.45 10.96 6.61
C GLY A 30 10.92 10.66 6.36
N VAL A 31 11.26 9.39 6.11
CA VAL A 31 12.63 8.95 5.86
C VAL A 31 13.14 9.51 4.53
N ALA A 32 12.34 9.46 3.46
CA ALA A 32 12.71 10.03 2.17
C ALA A 32 13.04 11.52 2.27
N ASN A 33 12.19 12.30 2.97
CA ASN A 33 12.42 13.73 3.15
C ASN A 33 13.70 14.02 3.95
N ILE A 34 13.95 13.28 5.03
CA ILE A 34 15.18 13.44 5.82
C ILE A 34 16.42 13.13 4.96
N LEU A 35 16.45 12.01 4.24
CA LEU A 35 17.63 11.66 3.43
C LEU A 35 17.87 12.63 2.27
N VAL A 36 16.81 13.06 1.58
CA VAL A 36 16.95 13.93 0.40
C VAL A 36 17.24 15.38 0.80
N HIS A 37 16.51 15.91 1.79
CA HIS A 37 16.62 17.33 2.14
C HIS A 37 17.68 17.64 3.19
N TYR A 38 17.90 16.74 4.16
CA TYR A 38 18.87 16.98 5.24
C TYR A 38 20.24 16.41 4.92
N PHE A 39 20.31 15.22 4.32
CA PHE A 39 21.58 14.56 3.98
C PHE A 39 22.02 14.76 2.52
N HIS A 40 21.22 15.48 1.70
CA HIS A 40 21.50 15.75 0.28
C HIS A 40 21.79 14.49 -0.55
N PHE A 41 21.22 13.34 -0.18
CA PHE A 41 21.33 12.14 -0.99
C PHE A 41 20.54 12.28 -2.30
N SER A 42 20.96 11.53 -3.32
CA SER A 42 20.18 11.44 -4.57
C SER A 42 18.79 10.90 -4.30
N LEU A 43 17.80 11.39 -5.05
CA LEU A 43 16.39 10.98 -4.92
C LEU A 43 16.23 9.45 -5.04
N VAL A 44 17.04 8.82 -5.90
CA VAL A 44 17.02 7.36 -6.11
C VAL A 44 17.51 6.63 -4.86
N VAL A 45 18.62 7.06 -4.26
CA VAL A 45 19.17 6.41 -3.05
C VAL A 45 18.27 6.67 -1.84
N GLY A 46 17.83 7.92 -1.65
CA GLY A 46 16.92 8.30 -0.56
C GLY A 46 15.60 7.54 -0.62
N GLY A 47 14.98 7.47 -1.80
CA GLY A 47 13.73 6.74 -2.01
C GLY A 47 13.87 5.22 -1.88
N THR A 48 15.02 4.65 -2.27
CA THR A 48 15.25 3.20 -2.10
C THR A 48 15.40 2.84 -0.62
N VAL A 49 16.16 3.63 0.14
CA VAL A 49 16.35 3.40 1.58
C VAL A 49 15.05 3.60 2.35
N SER A 50 14.29 4.67 2.03
CA SER A 50 13.01 4.93 2.66
C SER A 50 12.00 3.80 2.41
N PHE A 51 11.96 3.29 1.17
CA PHE A 51 11.08 2.19 0.80
C PHE A 51 11.41 0.90 1.57
N ILE A 52 12.69 0.58 1.74
CA ILE A 52 13.14 -0.57 2.56
C ILE A 52 12.71 -0.37 4.02
N CYS A 53 12.93 0.82 4.59
CA CYS A 53 12.50 1.15 5.95
C CYS A 53 10.98 1.03 6.13
N ALA A 54 10.21 1.46 5.13
CA ALA A 54 8.75 1.36 5.12
C ALA A 54 8.27 -0.09 5.11
N ILE A 55 8.88 -0.96 4.28
CA ILE A 55 8.59 -2.40 4.26
C ILE A 55 8.89 -3.03 5.61
N LEU A 56 10.05 -2.75 6.20
CA LEU A 56 10.44 -3.30 7.50
C LEU A 56 9.51 -2.85 8.63
N SER A 57 9.12 -1.57 8.64
CA SER A 57 8.14 -1.02 9.59
C SER A 57 6.80 -1.72 9.43
N ASN A 58 6.27 -1.78 8.20
CA ASN A 58 5.00 -2.44 7.89
C ASN A 58 5.01 -3.92 8.28
N PHE A 59 6.09 -4.63 8.00
CA PHE A 59 6.23 -6.03 8.38
C PHE A 59 6.24 -6.21 9.90
N THR A 60 7.01 -5.38 10.61
CA THR A 60 7.15 -5.45 12.07
C THR A 60 5.80 -5.22 12.76
N TRP A 61 5.09 -4.17 12.37
CA TRP A 61 3.77 -3.88 12.91
C TRP A 61 2.73 -4.95 12.52
N ASN A 62 2.78 -5.48 11.30
CA ASN A 62 1.88 -6.56 10.91
C ASN A 62 2.16 -7.86 11.69
N ARG A 63 3.41 -8.19 11.97
CA ARG A 63 3.77 -9.38 12.76
C ARG A 63 3.45 -9.21 14.25
N VAL A 64 3.66 -8.03 14.83
CA VAL A 64 3.48 -7.82 16.29
C VAL A 64 2.02 -7.53 16.65
N TRP A 65 1.28 -6.81 15.79
CA TRP A 65 -0.04 -6.28 16.13
C TRP A 65 -1.20 -6.84 15.28
N THR A 66 -1.00 -6.99 13.96
CA THR A 66 -2.04 -7.53 13.07
C THR A 66 -2.18 -9.05 13.23
N TYR A 67 -1.04 -9.76 13.29
CA TYR A 67 -0.96 -11.21 13.32
C TYR A 67 0.01 -11.73 14.40
N PRO A 68 -0.26 -11.44 15.69
CA PRO A 68 0.61 -11.83 16.80
C PRO A 68 0.83 -13.35 16.89
N ASP A 69 -0.13 -14.14 16.41
CA ASP A 69 -0.12 -15.60 16.45
C ASP A 69 0.82 -16.23 15.40
N SER A 70 1.28 -15.45 14.40
CA SER A 70 2.16 -15.93 13.32
C SER A 70 3.64 -16.08 13.72
N ARG A 71 3.96 -16.02 15.01
CA ARG A 71 5.34 -16.05 15.51
C ARG A 71 6.04 -17.39 15.35
N SER A 72 5.29 -18.46 15.07
CA SER A 72 5.80 -19.82 14.86
C SER A 72 6.70 -19.96 13.61
N LYS A 73 6.50 -19.14 12.57
CA LYS A 73 7.36 -19.15 11.36
C LYS A 73 8.63 -18.30 11.52
N PRO A 74 9.73 -18.68 10.85
CA PRO A 74 10.96 -17.89 10.80
C PRO A 74 10.72 -16.50 10.21
N VAL A 75 11.29 -15.49 10.87
CA VAL A 75 11.10 -14.06 10.54
C VAL A 75 11.51 -13.75 9.10
N THR A 76 12.68 -14.26 8.67
CA THR A 76 13.23 -14.00 7.34
C THR A 76 12.31 -14.48 6.22
N ARG A 77 11.69 -15.65 6.39
CA ARG A 77 10.78 -16.21 5.39
C ARG A 77 9.53 -15.33 5.25
N GLN A 78 8.90 -14.94 6.36
CA GLN A 78 7.73 -14.07 6.30
C GLN A 78 8.05 -12.68 5.76
N LEU A 79 9.24 -12.14 6.07
CA LEU A 79 9.68 -10.87 5.51
C LEU A 79 9.86 -10.96 4.00
N MET A 80 10.46 -12.04 3.49
CA MET A 80 10.60 -12.28 2.05
C MET A 80 9.24 -12.43 1.38
N GLU A 81 8.33 -13.24 1.93
CA GLU A 81 6.96 -13.41 1.42
C GLU A 81 6.21 -12.06 1.39
N PHE A 82 6.26 -11.28 2.48
CA PHE A 82 5.66 -9.95 2.55
C PHE A 82 6.25 -8.97 1.54
N THR A 83 7.57 -8.99 1.37
CA THR A 83 8.28 -8.12 0.41
C THR A 83 7.90 -8.49 -1.03
N ILE A 84 7.85 -9.78 -1.36
CA ILE A 84 7.44 -10.26 -2.69
C ILE A 84 6.00 -9.84 -3.00
N VAL A 85 5.09 -10.01 -2.04
CA VAL A 85 3.69 -9.59 -2.19
C VAL A 85 3.58 -8.07 -2.41
N SER A 86 4.34 -7.29 -1.64
CA SER A 86 4.37 -5.83 -1.74
C SER A 86 4.93 -5.35 -3.09
N LEU A 87 6.00 -5.98 -3.58
CA LEU A 87 6.57 -5.71 -4.90
C LEU A 87 5.60 -6.12 -6.02
N ALA A 88 4.90 -7.24 -5.90
CA ALA A 88 3.84 -7.61 -6.83
C ALA A 88 2.69 -6.59 -6.83
N GLY A 89 2.35 -6.05 -5.65
CA GLY A 89 1.40 -4.95 -5.54
C GLY A 89 1.85 -3.70 -6.30
N LEU A 90 3.15 -3.38 -6.30
CA LEU A 90 3.69 -2.29 -7.11
C LEU A 90 3.54 -2.56 -8.61
N LEU A 91 3.77 -3.80 -9.06
CA LEU A 91 3.54 -4.20 -10.45
C LEU A 91 2.08 -4.15 -10.87
N ILE A 92 1.13 -4.24 -9.93
CA ILE A 92 -0.30 -4.00 -10.19
C ILE A 92 -0.59 -2.50 -10.24
N ARG A 93 0.05 -1.71 -9.37
CA ARG A 93 -0.13 -0.25 -9.31
C ARG A 93 0.24 0.43 -10.62
N VAL A 94 1.41 0.11 -11.18
CA VAL A 94 1.97 0.83 -12.33
C VAL A 94 1.07 0.77 -13.57
N PRO A 95 0.56 -0.40 -14.02
CA PRO A 95 -0.40 -0.48 -15.11
C PRO A 95 -1.70 0.28 -14.82
N ILE A 96 -2.21 0.23 -13.58
CA ILE A 96 -3.43 0.98 -13.23
C ILE A 96 -3.21 2.47 -13.47
N LEU A 97 -2.08 3.03 -13.01
CA LEU A 97 -1.77 4.44 -13.28
C LEU A 97 -1.67 4.70 -14.79
N ALA A 98 -0.92 3.89 -15.52
CA ALA A 98 -0.67 4.10 -16.94
C ALA A 98 -1.95 4.01 -17.82
N PHE A 99 -2.90 3.14 -17.48
CA PHE A 99 -4.10 2.91 -18.30
C PHE A 99 -5.34 3.67 -17.79
N VAL A 100 -5.51 3.83 -16.48
CA VAL A 100 -6.70 4.47 -15.91
C VAL A 100 -6.57 5.99 -15.92
N GLU A 101 -5.38 6.56 -15.76
CA GLU A 101 -5.19 8.02 -15.75
C GLU A 101 -5.66 8.69 -17.05
N PRO A 102 -5.27 8.21 -18.26
CA PRO A 102 -5.77 8.79 -19.51
C PRO A 102 -7.29 8.66 -19.68
N ILE A 103 -7.89 7.58 -19.15
CA ILE A 103 -9.34 7.37 -19.20
C ILE A 103 -10.02 8.36 -18.24
N ALA A 104 -9.50 8.52 -17.03
CA ALA A 104 -10.00 9.44 -16.03
C ALA A 104 -9.94 10.89 -16.55
N LEU A 105 -8.82 11.31 -17.15
CA LEU A 105 -8.68 12.64 -17.76
C LEU A 105 -9.80 12.93 -18.75
N ARG A 106 -10.04 12.02 -19.70
CA ARG A 106 -11.14 12.18 -20.68
C ARG A 106 -12.50 12.25 -20.03
N LEU A 107 -12.74 11.47 -18.97
CA LEU A 107 -14.01 11.51 -18.25
C LEU A 107 -14.23 12.85 -17.53
N PHE A 108 -13.19 13.39 -16.88
CA PHE A 108 -13.28 14.66 -16.14
C PHE A 108 -13.35 15.87 -17.08
N GLU A 109 -12.67 15.86 -18.22
CA GLU A 109 -12.80 16.90 -19.26
C GLU A 109 -14.25 17.08 -19.75
N HIS A 110 -15.06 16.01 -19.74
CA HIS A 110 -16.45 16.05 -20.20
C HIS A 110 -17.45 16.34 -19.07
N LEU A 111 -17.01 16.37 -17.82
CA LEU A 111 -17.86 16.67 -16.67
C LEU A 111 -17.75 18.17 -16.34
N PRO A 112 -18.88 18.88 -16.17
CA PRO A 112 -18.82 20.28 -15.76
C PRO A 112 -18.28 20.34 -14.32
N ASN A 113 -17.16 21.04 -14.13
CA ASN A 113 -16.50 21.26 -12.83
C ASN A 113 -17.29 22.21 -11.92
N VAL A 114 -18.52 21.84 -11.59
CA VAL A 114 -19.46 22.70 -10.84
C VAL A 114 -19.08 22.82 -9.37
N PHE A 115 -18.33 21.86 -8.81
CA PHE A 115 -18.19 21.74 -7.34
C PHE A 115 -16.83 22.13 -6.76
N LEU A 116 -15.71 22.00 -7.50
CA LEU A 116 -14.39 22.01 -6.85
C LEU A 116 -13.38 23.05 -7.36
N HIS A 117 -13.59 23.74 -8.50
CA HIS A 117 -12.61 24.71 -9.07
C HIS A 117 -11.15 24.20 -9.11
N LEU A 118 -10.96 22.88 -9.16
CA LEU A 118 -9.65 22.25 -9.28
C LEU A 118 -9.39 21.96 -10.76
N SER A 119 -8.12 21.87 -11.16
CA SER A 119 -7.74 21.44 -12.52
C SER A 119 -8.21 20.00 -12.78
N ASP A 120 -8.69 19.72 -13.99
CA ASP A 120 -9.11 18.39 -14.44
C ASP A 120 -8.00 17.34 -14.26
N GLU A 121 -6.76 17.76 -14.49
CA GLU A 121 -5.57 16.95 -14.29
C GLU A 121 -5.44 16.50 -12.83
N VAL A 122 -5.67 17.42 -11.88
CA VAL A 122 -5.61 17.13 -10.45
C VAL A 122 -6.72 16.16 -10.05
N LEU A 123 -7.94 16.30 -10.59
CA LEU A 123 -9.03 15.37 -10.30
C LEU A 123 -8.72 13.96 -10.83
N ALA A 124 -8.27 13.87 -12.09
CA ALA A 124 -7.99 12.60 -12.75
C ALA A 124 -6.85 11.83 -12.09
N THR A 125 -5.75 12.51 -11.76
CA THR A 125 -4.59 11.89 -11.09
C THR A 125 -4.98 11.42 -9.68
N ASN A 126 -5.70 12.23 -8.89
CA ASN A 126 -6.13 11.81 -7.55
C ASN A 126 -7.14 10.65 -7.58
N PHE A 127 -8.08 10.67 -8.52
CA PHE A 127 -9.04 9.58 -8.71
C PHE A 127 -8.33 8.27 -9.07
N THR A 128 -7.39 8.34 -10.00
CA THR A 128 -6.60 7.18 -10.44
C THR A 128 -5.72 6.64 -9.31
N LEU A 129 -5.06 7.54 -8.56
CA LEU A 129 -4.29 7.17 -7.38
C LEU A 129 -5.15 6.48 -6.33
N ALA A 130 -6.36 6.99 -6.06
CA ALA A 130 -7.28 6.39 -5.10
C ALA A 130 -7.67 4.96 -5.50
N ILE A 131 -8.04 4.74 -6.78
CA ILE A 131 -8.37 3.40 -7.29
C ILE A 131 -7.16 2.47 -7.15
N ALA A 132 -5.98 2.92 -7.58
CA ALA A 132 -4.76 2.12 -7.52
C ALA A 132 -4.42 1.73 -6.07
N VAL A 133 -4.48 2.66 -5.13
CA VAL A 133 -4.21 2.40 -3.71
C VAL A 133 -5.20 1.39 -3.14
N ILE A 134 -6.50 1.53 -3.44
CA ILE A 134 -7.53 0.61 -2.94
C ILE A 134 -7.27 -0.80 -3.47
N ILE A 135 -7.06 -0.96 -4.77
CA ILE A 135 -6.82 -2.28 -5.39
C ILE A 135 -5.56 -2.92 -4.81
N VAL A 136 -4.47 -2.16 -4.72
CA VAL A 136 -3.18 -2.64 -4.19
C VAL A 136 -3.29 -2.98 -2.70
N MET A 137 -4.06 -2.21 -1.93
CA MET A 137 -4.33 -2.51 -0.52
C MET A 137 -5.07 -3.85 -0.37
N PHE A 138 -6.11 -4.11 -1.17
CA PHE A 138 -6.81 -5.38 -1.15
C PHE A 138 -5.90 -6.54 -1.58
N TRP A 139 -5.12 -6.36 -2.65
CA TRP A 139 -4.10 -7.33 -3.07
C TRP A 139 -3.14 -7.66 -1.92
N ASN A 140 -2.52 -6.63 -1.34
CA ASN A 140 -1.56 -6.78 -0.26
C ASN A 140 -2.17 -7.47 0.96
N PHE A 141 -3.40 -7.13 1.33
CA PHE A 141 -4.07 -7.78 2.45
C PHE A 141 -4.34 -9.27 2.17
N PHE A 142 -5.00 -9.59 1.06
CA PHE A 142 -5.41 -10.97 0.77
C PHE A 142 -4.21 -11.87 0.46
N ALA A 143 -3.26 -11.40 -0.36
CA ALA A 143 -2.08 -12.18 -0.67
C ALA A 143 -1.25 -12.46 0.60
N ASN A 144 -1.06 -11.48 1.48
CA ASN A 144 -0.38 -11.73 2.75
C ASN A 144 -1.21 -12.64 3.69
N ARG A 145 -2.53 -12.49 3.73
CA ARG A 145 -3.40 -13.34 4.56
C ARG A 145 -3.34 -14.81 4.14
N TYR A 146 -3.36 -15.08 2.84
CA TYR A 146 -3.39 -16.43 2.29
C TYR A 146 -2.01 -17.07 2.13
N TRP A 147 -0.96 -16.27 1.92
CA TRP A 147 0.39 -16.79 1.71
C TRP A 147 1.26 -16.63 2.96
N THR A 148 1.54 -15.39 3.37
CA THR A 148 2.44 -15.08 4.50
C THR A 148 1.89 -15.60 5.83
N TYR A 149 0.58 -15.42 6.03
CA TYR A 149 -0.15 -15.71 7.28
C TYR A 149 -1.13 -16.90 7.14
N SER A 150 -0.84 -17.83 6.23
CA SER A 150 -1.66 -19.02 5.97
C SER A 150 -1.98 -19.88 7.21
N ASP A 151 -1.09 -19.83 8.21
CA ASP A 151 -1.10 -20.76 9.34
C ASP A 151 -1.98 -20.27 10.51
N ILE A 152 -2.68 -19.15 10.32
CA ILE A 152 -3.50 -18.51 11.36
C ILE A 152 -4.97 -18.76 11.03
N GLU A 153 -5.67 -19.43 11.94
CA GLU A 153 -7.11 -19.66 11.88
C GLU A 153 -7.93 -18.36 12.06
#